data_AF-A0A5S6Q3P7-F1
#
_entry.id   AF-A0A5S6Q3P7-F1
#
_cell.length_a   1.000
_cell.length_b   1.000
_cell.length_c   1.000
_cell.angle_alpha   90.00
_cell.angle_beta   90.00
_cell.angle_gamma   90.00
#
_symmetry.space_group_name_H-M   'P 1'
#
loop_
_entity.id
_entity.type
_entity.pdbx_description
1 polymer ?
#
loop_
_entity_poly.entity_id
_entity_poly.type
_entity_poly.pdbx_seq_one_letter_code
_entity_poly.pdbx_strand_id
1 'polypeptide(L)'
;MVDRQDRRLATGDCRRNIHLWKLVEGGTWQVDQRAFKKHEDSVEDIRWSKSEQSVFFSCSSDRSIKIWDARAKPDNACMFDLQNAHDSDVNVIDVSNTQQLLISGGDDGAVKIWDLRTIKEANPVAVFKYHQGPINSVEWCPHERGVFAVSSEDDVVTLWDLTADAINVTELENLKNVPPQLLFIHLGQREVKEVHWHPSCEGVLFSTAINGFNIAKTISV
;
A
#
# COMPACT_ATOMS: atom_id res chain seq x y z
N MET A 1 0.21 8.39 -9.24
CA MET A 1 0.20 7.03 -9.83
C MET A 1 -0.28 7.01 -11.27
N VAL A 2 0.48 6.37 -12.17
CA VAL A 2 0.13 6.23 -13.61
C VAL A 2 -0.65 4.94 -13.86
N ASP A 3 -1.78 5.05 -14.53
CA ASP A 3 -2.44 3.94 -15.21
C ASP A 3 -1.90 3.85 -16.64
N ARG A 4 -1.09 2.82 -16.89
CA ARG A 4 -0.43 2.59 -18.18
C ARG A 4 -1.38 2.11 -19.27
N GLN A 5 -2.53 1.52 -18.91
CA GLN A 5 -3.48 1.01 -19.89
C GLN A 5 -4.22 2.16 -20.58
N ASP A 6 -4.72 3.12 -19.80
CA ASP A 6 -5.49 4.25 -20.33
C ASP A 6 -4.72 5.56 -20.47
N ARG A 7 -3.42 5.53 -20.20
CA ARG A 7 -2.56 6.72 -20.20
C ARG A 7 -3.13 7.83 -19.31
N ARG A 8 -3.59 7.43 -18.12
CA ARG A 8 -4.08 8.33 -17.08
C ARG A 8 -3.06 8.43 -15.96
N LEU A 9 -3.07 9.54 -15.26
CA LEU A 9 -2.26 9.76 -14.06
C LEU A 9 -3.18 10.37 -13.01
N ALA A 10 -3.08 9.89 -11.78
CA ALA A 10 -3.71 10.49 -10.61
C ALA A 10 -2.63 11.09 -9.70
N THR A 11 -2.84 12.30 -9.19
CA THR A 11 -1.94 12.98 -8.26
C THR A 11 -2.72 13.50 -7.06
N GLY A 12 -2.22 13.25 -5.85
CA GLY A 12 -2.70 13.85 -4.61
C GLY A 12 -1.85 15.06 -4.22
N ASP A 13 -2.34 15.92 -3.33
CA ASP A 13 -1.58 17.01 -2.75
C ASP A 13 -1.82 17.16 -1.24
N CYS A 14 -0.97 17.94 -0.56
CA CYS A 14 -1.09 18.28 0.85
C CYS A 14 -2.27 19.21 1.18
N ARG A 15 -3.11 19.52 0.19
CA ARG A 15 -4.35 20.31 0.33
C ARG A 15 -5.55 19.45 -0.04
N ARG A 16 -5.51 18.14 0.26
CA ARG A 16 -6.56 17.12 0.10
C ARG A 16 -7.10 16.91 -1.32
N ASN A 17 -6.48 17.51 -2.34
CA ASN A 17 -6.99 17.45 -3.71
C ASN A 17 -6.40 16.25 -4.42
N ILE A 18 -7.25 15.50 -5.13
CA ILE A 18 -6.80 14.55 -6.13
C ILE A 18 -7.15 15.08 -7.51
N HIS A 19 -6.18 15.10 -8.41
CA HIS A 19 -6.36 15.50 -9.81
C HIS A 19 -6.12 14.32 -10.74
N LEU A 20 -6.96 14.22 -11.77
CA LEU A 20 -6.77 13.28 -12.86
C LEU A 20 -6.20 13.98 -14.09
N TRP A 21 -5.20 13.33 -14.65
CA TRP A 21 -4.47 13.75 -15.83
C TRP A 21 -4.67 12.71 -16.92
N LYS A 22 -4.84 13.17 -18.15
CA LYS A 22 -4.94 12.32 -19.34
C LYS A 22 -3.86 12.72 -20.34
N LEU A 23 -3.11 11.75 -20.83
CA LEU A 23 -2.20 11.95 -21.94
C LEU A 23 -3.02 12.04 -23.23
N VAL A 24 -2.95 13.18 -23.90
CA VAL A 24 -3.66 13.42 -25.17
C VAL A 24 -2.74 13.21 -26.37
N GLU A 25 -3.32 13.19 -27.56
CA GLU A 25 -2.55 13.16 -28.81
C GLU A 25 -1.56 14.33 -28.87
N GLY A 26 -0.32 14.05 -29.28
CA GLY A 26 0.79 15.01 -29.22
C GLY A 26 1.65 14.93 -27.96
N GLY A 27 1.33 14.03 -27.01
CA GLY A 27 2.21 13.71 -25.88
C GLY A 27 2.13 14.70 -24.71
N THR A 28 1.09 15.54 -24.67
CA THR A 28 0.86 16.49 -23.57
C THR A 28 -0.12 15.93 -22.55
N TRP A 29 0.07 16.28 -21.29
CA TRP A 29 -0.85 15.93 -20.20
C TRP A 29 -1.87 17.03 -20.01
N GLN A 30 -3.16 16.68 -20.05
CA GLN A 30 -4.26 17.56 -19.68
C GLN A 30 -4.82 17.15 -18.32
N VAL A 31 -5.07 18.13 -17.46
CA VAL A 31 -5.60 17.93 -16.11
C VAL A 31 -7.07 18.34 -16.03
N ASP A 32 -7.89 17.54 -15.35
CA ASP A 32 -9.20 18.02 -14.90
C ASP A 32 -8.99 18.99 -13.73
N GLN A 33 -9.38 20.25 -13.95
CA GLN A 33 -9.26 21.32 -12.95
C GLN A 33 -10.18 21.10 -11.74
N ARG A 34 -11.18 20.21 -11.87
CA ARG A 34 -12.05 19.83 -10.77
C ARG A 34 -11.42 18.66 -10.03
N ALA A 35 -10.87 18.95 -8.86
CA ALA A 35 -10.29 17.92 -8.01
C ALA A 35 -11.36 17.09 -7.30
N PHE A 36 -11.04 15.83 -7.02
CA PHE A 36 -11.74 15.04 -6.02
C PHE A 36 -11.35 15.55 -4.63
N LYS A 37 -12.33 16.04 -3.86
CA LYS A 37 -12.12 16.67 -2.55
C LYS A 37 -13.05 16.06 -1.51
N LYS A 38 -12.70 14.86 -1.03
CA LYS A 38 -13.41 14.19 0.08
C LYS A 38 -12.52 13.90 1.28
N HIS A 39 -11.20 13.82 1.07
CA HIS A 39 -10.25 13.79 2.19
C HIS A 39 -10.30 15.11 2.96
N GLU A 40 -9.99 15.04 4.25
CA GLU A 40 -9.95 16.20 5.13
C GLU A 40 -8.54 16.76 5.31
N ASP A 41 -7.51 15.97 4.98
CA ASP A 41 -6.11 16.34 5.06
C ASP A 41 -5.29 15.82 3.85
N SER A 42 -3.96 15.95 3.90
CA SER A 42 -2.99 15.54 2.88
C SER A 42 -3.27 14.15 2.31
N VAL A 43 -3.18 14.00 0.99
CA VAL A 43 -3.31 12.70 0.31
C VAL A 43 -1.92 12.11 0.16
N GLU A 44 -1.67 10.97 0.81
CA GLU A 44 -0.33 10.39 0.95
C GLU A 44 0.01 9.41 -0.17
N ASP A 45 -0.92 8.50 -0.54
CA ASP A 45 -0.73 7.60 -1.67
C ASP A 45 -2.02 7.40 -2.47
N ILE A 46 -1.86 7.04 -3.75
CA ILE A 46 -2.92 6.73 -4.69
C ILE A 46 -2.56 5.48 -5.48
N ARG A 47 -3.48 4.52 -5.58
CA ARG A 47 -3.29 3.29 -6.35
C ARG A 47 -4.47 3.05 -7.28
N TRP A 48 -4.20 2.81 -8.57
CA TRP A 48 -5.23 2.34 -9.48
C TRP A 48 -5.56 0.89 -9.19
N SER A 49 -6.85 0.54 -9.28
CA SER A 49 -7.28 -0.85 -9.25
C SER A 49 -6.68 -1.61 -10.42
N LYS A 50 -6.33 -2.87 -10.15
CA LYS A 50 -5.74 -3.79 -11.12
C LYS A 50 -6.80 -4.57 -11.90
N SER A 51 -8.00 -4.70 -11.32
CA SER A 51 -9.13 -5.41 -11.93
C SER A 51 -10.18 -4.46 -12.53
N GLU A 52 -10.34 -3.27 -11.95
CA GLU A 52 -11.39 -2.32 -12.34
C GLU A 52 -10.78 -1.03 -12.87
N GLN A 53 -10.74 -0.89 -14.20
CA GLN A 53 -10.06 0.19 -14.89
C GLN A 53 -10.43 1.60 -14.38
N SER A 54 -11.70 1.87 -14.07
CA SER A 54 -12.12 3.20 -13.61
C SER A 54 -11.90 3.45 -12.12
N VAL A 55 -11.47 2.46 -11.34
CA VAL A 55 -11.40 2.56 -9.89
C VAL A 55 -9.98 2.89 -9.44
N PHE A 56 -9.86 3.80 -8.49
CA PHE A 56 -8.62 4.01 -7.75
C PHE A 56 -8.89 4.17 -6.26
N PHE A 57 -7.83 4.02 -5.49
CA PHE A 57 -7.80 4.09 -4.04
C PHE A 57 -6.88 5.23 -3.62
N SER A 58 -7.18 5.87 -2.50
CA SER A 58 -6.26 6.84 -1.88
C SER A 58 -6.25 6.69 -0.37
N CYS A 59 -5.15 7.10 0.25
CA CYS A 59 -5.02 7.22 1.69
C CYS A 59 -4.53 8.61 2.08
N SER A 60 -4.68 8.98 3.35
CA SER A 60 -4.50 10.36 3.82
C SER A 60 -4.11 10.44 5.29
N SER A 61 -3.51 11.57 5.66
CA SER A 61 -3.31 12.01 7.04
C SER A 61 -4.61 12.15 7.84
N ASP A 62 -5.77 12.23 7.17
CA ASP A 62 -7.07 12.18 7.85
C ASP A 62 -7.46 10.79 8.38
N ARG A 63 -6.51 9.83 8.32
CA ARG A 63 -6.64 8.44 8.79
C ARG A 63 -7.63 7.60 7.98
N SER A 64 -8.06 8.08 6.81
CA SER A 64 -9.02 7.37 5.96
C SER A 64 -8.39 6.77 4.72
N ILE A 65 -9.04 5.72 4.21
CA ILE A 65 -8.81 5.18 2.87
C ILE A 65 -10.10 5.38 2.08
N LYS A 66 -10.00 5.91 0.86
CA LYS A 66 -11.16 6.18 0.00
C LYS A 66 -11.08 5.43 -1.31
N ILE A 67 -12.23 4.98 -1.80
CA ILE A 67 -12.39 4.29 -3.09
C ILE A 67 -13.14 5.24 -4.03
N TRP A 68 -12.63 5.37 -5.26
CA TRP A 68 -13.09 6.37 -6.20
C TRP A 68 -13.46 5.76 -7.56
N ASP A 69 -14.52 6.28 -8.18
CA ASP A 69 -14.80 6.08 -9.60
C ASP A 69 -14.31 7.29 -10.41
N ALA A 70 -13.24 7.10 -11.18
CA ALA A 70 -12.64 8.14 -12.02
C ALA A 70 -13.56 8.64 -13.16
N ARG A 71 -14.66 7.94 -13.46
CA ARG A 71 -15.64 8.37 -14.48
C ARG A 71 -16.67 9.34 -13.91
N ALA A 72 -16.90 9.29 -12.60
CA ALA A 72 -17.88 10.12 -11.93
C ALA A 72 -17.36 11.56 -11.80
N LYS A 73 -18.31 12.50 -11.72
CA LYS A 73 -17.96 13.89 -11.37
C LYS A 73 -17.40 13.92 -9.95
N PRO A 74 -16.42 14.79 -9.65
CA PRO A 74 -15.74 14.79 -8.35
C PRO A 74 -16.65 14.76 -7.12
N ASP A 75 -17.78 15.47 -7.15
CA ASP A 75 -18.75 15.51 -6.04
C ASP A 75 -19.37 14.16 -5.68
N ASN A 76 -19.46 13.24 -6.65
CA ASN A 76 -20.11 11.93 -6.52
C ASN A 76 -19.15 10.75 -6.74
N ALA A 77 -17.85 11.03 -6.85
CA ALA A 77 -16.88 10.03 -7.25
C ALA A 77 -16.36 9.16 -6.10
N CYS A 78 -16.46 9.62 -4.86
CA CYS A 78 -16.13 8.81 -3.69
C CYS A 78 -17.21 7.72 -3.53
N MET A 79 -16.85 6.48 -3.87
CA MET A 79 -17.73 5.32 -3.78
C MET A 79 -17.82 4.76 -2.37
N PHE A 80 -16.73 4.86 -1.61
CA PHE A 80 -16.65 4.37 -0.24
C PHE A 80 -15.61 5.18 0.55
N ASP A 81 -15.92 5.42 1.82
CA ASP A 81 -15.10 6.17 2.76
C ASP A 81 -14.84 5.30 4.00
N LEU A 82 -13.63 4.75 4.08
CA LEU A 82 -13.18 3.98 5.23
C LEU A 82 -12.50 4.92 6.23
N GLN A 83 -13.30 5.48 7.13
CA GLN A 83 -12.82 6.38 8.18
C GLN A 83 -12.16 5.60 9.32
N ASN A 84 -11.17 6.21 9.98
CA ASN A 84 -10.39 5.58 11.05
C ASN A 84 -9.80 4.22 10.63
N ALA A 85 -9.28 4.16 9.39
CA ALA A 85 -8.62 2.96 8.89
C ALA A 85 -7.40 2.63 9.76
N HIS A 86 -6.70 3.65 10.27
CA HIS A 86 -5.59 3.55 11.24
C HIS A 86 -5.81 4.50 12.43
N ASP A 87 -5.05 4.29 13.51
CA ASP A 87 -5.12 5.15 14.71
C ASP A 87 -4.36 6.48 14.49
N SER A 88 -3.54 6.55 13.45
CA SER A 88 -2.80 7.71 12.95
C SER A 88 -2.92 7.79 11.42
N ASP A 89 -2.17 8.69 10.80
CA ASP A 89 -2.05 8.90 9.36
C ASP A 89 -1.87 7.58 8.59
N VAL A 90 -2.52 7.47 7.43
CA VAL A 90 -2.31 6.35 6.50
C VAL A 90 -1.39 6.81 5.38
N ASN A 91 -0.15 6.36 5.43
CA ASN A 91 0.94 6.84 4.58
C ASN A 91 0.97 6.17 3.22
N VAL A 92 0.62 4.89 3.17
CA VAL A 92 0.82 4.08 1.98
C VAL A 92 -0.24 3.00 1.83
N ILE A 93 -0.57 2.69 0.58
CA ILE A 93 -1.47 1.60 0.21
C ILE A 93 -0.95 0.84 -1.01
N ASP A 94 -1.33 -0.42 -1.14
CA ASP A 94 -1.17 -1.17 -2.39
C ASP A 94 -2.31 -2.18 -2.58
N VAL A 95 -2.56 -2.57 -3.84
CA VAL A 95 -3.68 -3.44 -4.21
C VAL A 95 -3.15 -4.69 -4.89
N SER A 96 -3.56 -5.85 -4.39
CA SER A 96 -3.09 -7.14 -4.90
C SER A 96 -3.52 -7.35 -6.35
N ASN A 97 -2.60 -7.88 -7.17
CA ASN A 97 -2.90 -8.29 -8.54
C ASN A 97 -3.63 -9.63 -8.61
N THR A 98 -3.52 -10.45 -7.55
CA THR A 98 -3.98 -11.84 -7.53
C THR A 98 -5.22 -12.04 -6.66
N GLN A 99 -5.52 -11.09 -5.77
CA GLN A 99 -6.60 -11.16 -4.80
C GLN A 99 -7.35 -9.83 -4.73
N GLN A 100 -8.61 -9.86 -4.26
CA GLN A 100 -9.38 -8.65 -3.96
C GLN A 100 -8.99 -8.10 -2.58
N LEU A 101 -7.68 -7.85 -2.39
CA LEU A 101 -7.09 -7.38 -1.14
C LEU A 101 -6.38 -6.04 -1.34
N LEU A 102 -6.52 -5.16 -0.37
CA LEU A 102 -5.75 -3.93 -0.21
C LEU A 102 -4.87 -4.05 1.05
N ILE A 103 -3.61 -3.63 0.95
CA ILE A 103 -2.74 -3.42 2.11
C ILE A 103 -2.63 -1.92 2.40
N SER A 104 -2.59 -1.56 3.67
CA SER A 104 -2.33 -0.20 4.12
C SER A 104 -1.29 -0.18 5.25
N GLY A 105 -0.46 0.85 5.26
CA GLY A 105 0.51 1.13 6.31
C GLY A 105 0.32 2.56 6.83
N GLY A 106 0.47 2.74 8.14
CA GLY A 106 0.29 4.05 8.77
C GLY A 106 1.42 4.45 9.73
N ASP A 107 1.33 5.68 10.23
CA ASP A 107 2.21 6.24 11.25
C ASP A 107 2.10 5.51 12.59
N ASP A 108 1.00 4.79 12.80
CA ASP A 108 0.85 3.91 13.94
C ASP A 108 1.80 2.70 13.87
N GLY A 109 2.52 2.47 12.77
CA GLY A 109 3.38 1.30 12.58
C GLY A 109 2.59 -0.01 12.39
N ALA A 110 1.27 0.09 12.17
CA ALA A 110 0.45 -1.06 11.82
C ALA A 110 0.43 -1.25 10.30
N VAL A 111 0.39 -2.52 9.89
CA VAL A 111 0.01 -2.90 8.52
C VAL A 111 -1.34 -3.61 8.60
N LYS A 112 -2.32 -3.15 7.81
CA LYS A 112 -3.68 -3.72 7.81
C LYS A 112 -4.01 -4.27 6.43
N ILE A 113 -4.68 -5.41 6.41
CA ILE A 113 -5.17 -6.07 5.20
C ILE A 113 -6.69 -5.90 5.15
N TRP A 114 -7.19 -5.47 4.00
CA TRP A 114 -8.60 -5.23 3.78
C TRP A 114 -9.10 -6.08 2.63
N ASP A 115 -10.20 -6.80 2.85
CA ASP A 115 -10.91 -7.49 1.79
C ASP A 115 -11.88 -6.54 1.10
N LEU A 116 -11.61 -6.26 -0.19
CA LEU A 116 -12.41 -5.33 -0.98
C LEU A 116 -13.85 -5.81 -1.18
N ARG A 117 -14.13 -7.11 -1.01
CA ARG A 117 -15.47 -7.69 -1.11
C ARG A 117 -16.32 -7.37 0.12
N THR A 118 -15.69 -7.25 1.28
CA THR A 118 -16.33 -6.98 2.57
C THR A 118 -15.93 -5.63 3.16
N ILE A 119 -15.27 -4.76 2.39
CA ILE A 119 -14.74 -3.45 2.84
C ILE A 119 -15.78 -2.57 3.55
N LYS A 120 -17.05 -2.75 3.21
CA LYS A 120 -18.19 -2.05 3.84
C LYS A 120 -18.38 -2.37 5.32
N GLU A 121 -17.84 -3.48 5.78
CA GLU A 121 -17.82 -3.87 7.21
C GLU A 121 -16.82 -3.04 8.02
N ALA A 122 -15.94 -2.29 7.34
CA ALA A 122 -14.93 -1.42 7.94
C ALA A 122 -14.04 -2.12 8.99
N ASN A 123 -13.80 -3.42 8.80
CA ASN A 123 -12.96 -4.24 9.67
C ASN A 123 -11.84 -4.88 8.82
N PRO A 124 -10.56 -4.71 9.19
CA PRO A 124 -9.47 -5.39 8.48
C PRO A 124 -9.54 -6.90 8.72
N VAL A 125 -9.20 -7.69 7.70
CA VAL A 125 -9.13 -9.15 7.80
C VAL A 125 -7.85 -9.64 8.48
N ALA A 126 -6.82 -8.78 8.54
CA ALA A 126 -5.61 -9.01 9.33
C ALA A 126 -4.99 -7.68 9.74
N VAL A 127 -4.34 -7.68 10.92
CA VAL A 127 -3.62 -6.53 11.49
C VAL A 127 -2.26 -7.01 11.97
N PHE A 128 -1.19 -6.44 11.42
CA PHE A 128 0.19 -6.73 11.81
C PHE A 128 0.78 -5.53 12.55
N LYS A 129 0.99 -5.70 13.85
CA LYS A 129 1.60 -4.69 14.72
C LYS A 129 2.96 -5.20 15.20
N TYR A 130 3.94 -5.15 14.30
CA TYR A 130 5.32 -5.57 14.55
C TYR A 130 6.27 -4.37 14.52
N HIS A 131 6.14 -3.52 13.50
CA HIS A 131 6.97 -2.33 13.34
C HIS A 131 6.79 -1.34 14.48
N GLN A 132 7.89 -0.66 14.83
CA GLN A 132 7.94 0.29 15.94
C GLN A 132 7.99 1.76 15.47
N GLY A 133 7.95 1.98 14.17
CA GLY A 133 7.88 3.30 13.56
C GLY A 133 6.90 3.34 12.39
N PRO A 134 6.69 4.53 11.80
CA PRO A 134 5.85 4.72 10.62
C PRO A 134 6.14 3.72 9.50
N ILE A 135 5.08 3.27 8.83
CA ILE A 135 5.21 2.47 7.61
C ILE A 135 5.38 3.42 6.43
N ASN A 136 6.47 3.27 5.68
CA ASN A 136 6.79 4.14 4.54
C ASN A 136 6.38 3.53 3.19
N SER A 137 6.51 2.21 3.05
CA SER A 137 6.17 1.53 1.80
C SER A 137 5.63 0.14 2.07
N VAL A 138 4.65 -0.26 1.26
CA VAL A 138 4.09 -1.60 1.23
C VAL A 138 3.93 -2.03 -0.22
N GLU A 139 4.22 -3.30 -0.55
CA GLU A 139 4.01 -3.80 -1.90
C GLU A 139 3.68 -5.30 -1.91
N TRP A 140 2.60 -5.65 -2.58
CA TRP A 140 2.27 -7.05 -2.85
C TRP A 140 3.30 -7.68 -3.80
N CYS A 141 3.74 -8.90 -3.48
CA CYS A 141 4.54 -9.67 -4.42
C CYS A 141 3.72 -9.95 -5.69
N PRO A 142 4.23 -9.62 -6.89
CA PRO A 142 3.47 -9.83 -8.12
C PRO A 142 3.43 -11.30 -8.57
N HIS A 143 4.36 -12.14 -8.08
CA HIS A 143 4.49 -13.54 -8.48
C HIS A 143 3.83 -14.50 -7.49
N GLU A 144 3.80 -14.14 -6.21
CA GLU A 144 3.28 -15.01 -5.15
C GLU A 144 2.02 -14.46 -4.48
N ARG A 145 1.05 -15.34 -4.31
CA ARG A 145 -0.25 -14.98 -3.76
C ARG A 145 -0.15 -14.87 -2.23
N GLY A 146 -0.41 -13.67 -1.71
CA GLY A 146 -0.49 -13.45 -0.26
C GLY A 146 0.82 -13.02 0.38
N VAL A 147 1.90 -12.95 -0.41
CA VAL A 147 3.19 -12.42 0.02
C VAL A 147 3.27 -10.92 -0.22
N PHE A 148 3.81 -10.17 0.73
CA PHE A 148 4.05 -8.73 0.59
C PHE A 148 5.28 -8.27 1.36
N ALA A 149 5.85 -7.14 0.92
CA ALA A 149 6.98 -6.48 1.55
C ALA A 149 6.51 -5.19 2.25
N VAL A 150 7.20 -4.84 3.33
CA VAL A 150 6.95 -3.62 4.11
C VAL A 150 8.28 -2.97 4.44
N SER A 151 8.38 -1.64 4.34
CA SER A 151 9.47 -0.86 4.93
C SER A 151 8.96 0.14 5.93
N SER A 152 9.74 0.37 6.98
CA SER A 152 9.39 1.28 8.05
C SER A 152 10.56 2.20 8.42
N GLU A 153 10.23 3.32 9.07
CA GLU A 153 11.21 4.19 9.72
C GLU A 153 11.94 3.55 10.90
N ASP A 154 11.54 2.33 11.33
CA ASP A 154 12.28 1.55 12.31
C ASP A 154 13.54 0.83 11.76
N ASP A 155 14.00 1.23 10.57
CA ASP A 155 15.20 0.73 9.88
C ASP A 155 15.09 -0.72 9.38
N VAL A 156 13.86 -1.26 9.29
CA VAL A 156 13.61 -2.65 8.88
C VAL A 156 12.79 -2.75 7.60
N VAL A 157 13.18 -3.70 6.73
CA VAL A 157 12.29 -4.24 5.68
C VAL A 157 11.83 -5.63 6.10
N THR A 158 10.52 -5.88 6.07
CA THR A 158 9.94 -7.18 6.42
C THR A 158 9.20 -7.81 5.25
N LEU A 159 9.19 -9.14 5.22
CA LEU A 159 8.40 -9.92 4.28
C LEU A 159 7.40 -10.76 5.03
N TRP A 160 6.18 -10.81 4.50
CA TRP A 160 5.04 -11.45 5.14
C TRP A 160 4.35 -12.39 4.18
N ASP A 161 3.77 -13.46 4.69
CA ASP A 161 2.91 -14.38 3.96
C ASP A 161 1.61 -14.62 4.74
N LEU A 162 0.48 -14.24 4.12
CA LEU A 162 -0.84 -14.45 4.70
C LEU A 162 -1.28 -15.91 4.75
N THR A 163 -0.65 -16.78 3.97
CA THR A 163 -0.94 -18.22 3.92
C THR A 163 -0.10 -19.03 4.89
N ALA A 164 0.94 -18.42 5.46
CA ALA A 164 1.74 -19.03 6.51
C ALA A 164 0.83 -19.36 7.70
N ASP A 165 0.60 -20.66 7.88
CA ASP A 165 -0.08 -21.16 9.06
C ASP A 165 0.72 -20.76 10.29
N ALA A 166 0.02 -20.56 11.40
CA ALA A 166 0.62 -20.60 12.72
C ALA A 166 1.09 -22.05 12.98
N ILE A 167 2.13 -22.51 12.29
CA ILE A 167 2.95 -23.62 12.76
C ILE A 167 3.25 -23.28 14.23
N ASN A 168 3.13 -24.23 15.16
CA ASN A 168 3.25 -24.03 16.62
C ASN A 168 4.61 -23.41 17.03
N VAL A 169 4.88 -22.14 16.67
CA VAL A 169 6.02 -21.35 17.12
C VAL A 169 5.89 -21.04 18.61
N THR A 170 4.70 -21.29 19.18
CA THR A 170 4.40 -21.30 20.61
C THR A 170 5.31 -22.22 21.43
N GLU A 171 5.97 -23.22 20.82
CA GLU A 171 6.94 -24.08 21.51
C GLU A 171 8.36 -23.49 21.60
N LEU A 172 8.64 -22.39 20.90
CA LEU A 172 9.93 -21.70 20.93
C LEU A 172 9.80 -20.40 21.74
N GLU A 173 10.25 -20.41 22.99
CA GLU A 173 10.10 -19.28 23.92
C GLU A 173 10.62 -17.94 23.39
N ASN A 174 11.61 -17.98 22.50
CA ASN A 174 12.24 -16.80 21.90
C ASN A 174 11.42 -16.14 20.78
N LEU A 175 10.31 -16.74 20.35
CA LEU A 175 9.49 -16.29 19.21
C LEU A 175 8.05 -15.92 19.58
N LYS A 176 7.70 -15.88 20.88
CA LYS A 176 6.33 -15.58 21.37
C LYS A 176 5.76 -14.25 20.84
N ASN A 177 6.63 -13.30 20.47
CA ASN A 177 6.23 -11.97 19.99
C ASN A 177 6.40 -11.78 18.47
N VAL A 178 6.85 -12.82 17.75
CA VAL A 178 7.02 -12.75 16.30
C VAL A 178 5.79 -13.37 15.64
N PRO A 179 5.02 -12.61 14.85
CA PRO A 179 3.87 -13.17 14.15
C PRO A 179 4.31 -14.30 13.22
N PRO A 180 3.57 -15.43 13.14
CA PRO A 180 3.94 -16.56 12.29
C PRO A 180 3.92 -16.22 10.80
N GLN A 181 3.21 -15.16 10.41
CA GLN A 181 3.19 -14.64 9.05
C GLN A 181 4.46 -13.88 8.65
N LEU A 182 5.32 -13.49 9.60
CA LEU A 182 6.57 -12.80 9.30
C LEU A 182 7.61 -13.81 8.79
N LEU A 183 7.91 -13.77 7.49
CA LEU A 183 8.84 -14.67 6.83
C LEU A 183 10.30 -14.24 6.97
N PHE A 184 10.55 -12.93 6.83
CA PHE A 184 11.92 -12.42 6.75
C PHE A 184 12.02 -11.00 7.30
N ILE A 185 13.20 -10.71 7.86
CA ILE A 185 13.60 -9.40 8.35
C ILE A 185 14.92 -9.06 7.67
N HIS A 186 14.93 -7.98 6.91
CA HIS A 186 16.11 -7.45 6.26
C HIS A 186 16.56 -6.18 7.01
N LEU A 187 17.81 -6.19 7.46
CA LEU A 187 18.43 -5.16 8.28
C LEU A 187 19.61 -4.50 7.57
N GLY A 188 20.07 -3.37 8.10
CA GLY A 188 21.33 -2.72 7.69
C GLY A 188 21.15 -1.44 6.86
N GLN A 189 19.92 -1.05 6.58
CA GLN A 189 19.60 0.27 6.03
C GLN A 189 19.06 1.19 7.12
N ARG A 190 19.12 2.51 6.89
CA ARG A 190 18.61 3.52 7.82
C ARG A 190 17.54 4.37 7.13
N GLU A 191 16.43 4.61 7.81
CA GLU A 191 15.24 5.28 7.30
C GLU A 191 14.85 4.75 5.92
N VAL A 192 14.42 3.49 5.87
CA VAL A 192 14.04 2.85 4.59
C VAL A 192 12.79 3.55 4.06
N LYS A 193 12.86 4.08 2.84
CA LYS A 193 11.81 4.90 2.24
C LYS A 193 10.89 4.10 1.33
N GLU A 194 11.44 3.29 0.44
CA GLU A 194 10.64 2.50 -0.52
C GLU A 194 11.09 1.06 -0.59
N VAL A 195 10.15 0.16 -0.88
CA VAL A 195 10.40 -1.23 -1.26
C VAL A 195 9.65 -1.57 -2.54
N HIS A 196 10.31 -2.28 -3.45
CA HIS A 196 9.74 -2.70 -4.72
C HIS A 196 10.17 -4.10 -5.13
N TRP A 197 9.23 -4.91 -5.60
CA TRP A 197 9.54 -6.20 -6.20
C TRP A 197 10.00 -6.04 -7.64
N HIS A 198 10.99 -6.83 -8.05
CA HIS A 198 11.37 -6.87 -9.45
C HIS A 198 10.24 -7.53 -10.26
N PRO A 199 9.69 -6.89 -11.30
CA PRO A 199 8.52 -7.41 -12.01
C PRO A 199 8.76 -8.71 -12.78
N SER A 200 10.02 -9.04 -13.09
CA SER A 200 10.39 -10.21 -13.92
C SER A 200 11.35 -11.18 -13.25
N CYS A 201 11.85 -10.85 -12.06
CA CYS A 201 12.85 -11.68 -11.36
C CYS A 201 12.24 -12.03 -10.02
N GLU A 202 11.64 -13.22 -9.97
CA GLU A 202 11.01 -13.78 -8.78
C GLU A 202 11.98 -13.75 -7.57
N GLY A 203 11.42 -13.36 -6.42
CA GLY A 203 12.14 -13.20 -5.16
C GLY A 203 13.09 -12.01 -5.09
N VAL A 204 13.26 -11.20 -6.14
CA VAL A 204 14.15 -10.02 -6.09
C VAL A 204 13.39 -8.81 -5.58
N LEU A 205 13.91 -8.20 -4.51
CA LEU A 205 13.39 -7.00 -3.87
C LEU A 205 14.45 -5.88 -3.91
N PHE A 206 14.00 -4.66 -4.16
CA PHE A 206 14.77 -3.43 -4.03
C PHE A 206 14.29 -2.66 -2.82
N SER A 207 15.21 -2.01 -2.12
CA SER A 207 14.88 -1.10 -1.03
C SER A 207 15.74 0.15 -1.11
N THR A 208 15.13 1.32 -0.92
CA THR A 208 15.84 2.62 -0.85
C THR A 208 15.83 3.16 0.56
N ALA A 209 16.89 3.86 0.95
CA ALA A 209 17.11 4.32 2.30
C ALA A 209 18.01 5.57 2.29
N ILE A 210 18.11 6.30 3.40
CA ILE A 210 18.94 7.50 3.47
C ILE A 210 20.43 7.20 3.24
N ASN A 211 20.86 5.97 3.54
CA ASN A 211 22.23 5.51 3.42
C ASN A 211 22.52 4.70 2.14
N GLY A 212 21.56 4.59 1.21
CA GLY A 212 21.75 3.93 -0.08
C GLY A 212 20.58 3.06 -0.51
N PHE A 213 20.80 2.14 -1.44
CA PHE A 213 19.81 1.15 -1.85
C PHE A 213 20.38 -0.25 -1.79
N ASN A 214 19.54 -1.24 -1.51
CA ASN A 214 19.89 -2.65 -1.54
C ASN A 214 19.09 -3.36 -2.64
N ILE A 215 19.67 -4.45 -3.14
CA ILE A 215 19.01 -5.44 -3.97
C ILE A 215 19.19 -6.77 -3.24
N ALA A 216 18.09 -7.39 -2.83
CA ALA A 216 18.09 -8.68 -2.14
C ALA A 216 17.32 -9.69 -2.97
N LYS A 217 17.74 -10.96 -2.92
CA LYS A 217 16.94 -12.07 -3.44
C LYS A 217 16.56 -12.97 -2.27
N THR A 218 15.26 -13.17 -2.11
CA THR A 218 14.70 -14.05 -1.08
C THR A 218 14.76 -15.48 -1.56
N ILE A 219 14.88 -16.43 -0.63
CA ILE A 219 14.82 -17.87 -0.93
C ILE A 219 13.40 -18.44 -0.76
N SER A 220 12.52 -17.66 -0.14
CA SER A 220 11.17 -18.06 0.25
C SER A 220 10.10 -17.51 -0.71
N VAL A 221 10.51 -17.09 -1.91
CA VAL A 221 9.68 -16.48 -2.96
C VAL A 221 10.20 -16.90 -4.33
#